data_AF-D1PKR1-F1
#
_entry.id   AF-D1PKR1-F1
#
_cell.length_a   1.000
_cell.length_b   1.000
_cell.length_c   1.000
_cell.angle_alpha   90.00
_cell.angle_beta   90.00
_cell.angle_gamma   90.00
#
_symmetry.space_group_name_H-M   'P 1'
#
loop_
_entity.id
_entity.type
_entity.pdbx_description
1 polymer ?
#
loop_
_entity_poly.entity_id
_entity_poly.type
_entity_poly.pdbx_seq_one_letter_code
_entity_poly.pdbx_strand_id
1 'polypeptide(L)'
;MLADQNAKSESDGNKISAAQGKTPAQALERAEQSLYGEVYYGLLDLVAFPSDTDLATAREIGALLYDNAQPAPELSVFILNTVPKSWAEEGSTLYLNMKASEKIYKVHCGLQQLFSQKNVCAVPGYRPGGGYDFLLLAENEPAIRYTGVEEAQLAAVLCGQTSVLNGTFAFGKAACEAKAYIIADGNEIQLHLRDVTLTALDSSVEPSSLKSLLQQELQTGFADLQRQMQQAGADPFHFRFWQACLYGPESAFQSSVLKVLID
;
A
#
# COMPACT_ATOMS: atom_id res chain seq x y z
N MET A 1 -7.80 -19.31 52.39
CA MET A 1 -7.51 -20.76 52.36
C MET A 1 -7.91 -21.25 50.98
N LEU A 2 -6.93 -21.74 50.21
CA LEU A 2 -7.02 -22.58 48.98
C LEU A 2 -7.87 -22.02 47.82
N ALA A 3 -7.27 -21.37 46.82
CA ALA A 3 -6.58 -21.95 45.67
C ALA A 3 -7.55 -22.64 44.68
N ASP A 4 -7.84 -21.95 43.58
CA ASP A 4 -7.88 -22.59 42.27
C ASP A 4 -6.84 -21.89 41.37
N GLN A 5 -5.58 -22.26 41.61
CA GLN A 5 -4.48 -22.02 40.69
C GLN A 5 -4.61 -23.05 39.57
N ASN A 6 -5.41 -22.77 38.53
CA ASN A 6 -5.32 -23.51 37.26
C ASN A 6 -6.06 -22.85 36.08
N ALA A 7 -6.17 -21.52 36.05
CA ALA A 7 -6.25 -20.84 34.76
C ALA A 7 -4.84 -20.87 34.17
N LYS A 8 -4.59 -21.81 33.24
CA LYS A 8 -3.49 -21.74 32.28
C LYS A 8 -3.36 -20.27 31.88
N SER A 9 -2.15 -19.73 31.98
CA SER A 9 -1.79 -18.44 31.40
C SER A 9 -2.46 -18.32 30.03
N GLU A 10 -3.54 -17.52 29.95
CA GLU A 10 -4.09 -17.12 28.66
C GLU A 10 -2.91 -16.46 27.96
N SER A 11 -2.46 -17.05 26.86
CA SER A 11 -1.43 -16.43 26.05
C SER A 11 -1.89 -15.01 25.73
N ASP A 12 -1.04 -14.01 25.93
CA ASP A 12 -1.16 -12.63 25.42
C ASP A 12 -1.23 -12.61 23.89
N GLY A 13 -2.21 -13.29 23.32
CA GLY A 13 -2.40 -13.53 21.90
C GLY A 13 -3.69 -12.87 21.45
N ASN A 14 -3.63 -12.25 20.27
CA ASN A 14 -4.82 -11.69 19.62
C ASN A 14 -5.92 -12.75 19.54
N LYS A 15 -7.13 -12.41 19.99
CA LYS A 15 -8.32 -13.26 19.77
C LYS A 15 -8.66 -13.20 18.28
N ILE A 16 -8.86 -14.36 17.68
CA ILE A 16 -9.17 -14.48 16.26
C ILE A 16 -10.62 -14.92 16.14
N SER A 17 -11.38 -14.15 15.36
CA SER A 17 -12.73 -14.50 14.93
C SER A 17 -12.78 -14.50 13.40
N ALA A 18 -13.39 -15.53 12.83
CA ALA A 18 -13.51 -15.68 11.39
C ALA A 18 -14.83 -16.37 11.05
N ALA A 19 -15.54 -15.83 10.08
CA ALA A 19 -16.76 -16.40 9.55
C ALA A 19 -16.86 -16.16 8.04
N GLN A 20 -17.73 -16.94 7.38
CA GLN A 20 -18.05 -16.76 5.96
C GLN A 20 -19.45 -16.19 5.82
N GLY A 21 -19.61 -15.26 4.87
CA GLY A 21 -20.88 -14.67 4.47
C GLY A 21 -20.99 -14.58 2.95
N LYS A 22 -22.19 -14.29 2.43
CA LYS A 22 -22.36 -14.04 0.99
C LYS A 22 -21.96 -12.61 0.59
N THR A 23 -21.90 -11.71 1.57
CA THR A 23 -21.45 -10.33 1.42
C THR A 23 -20.45 -10.01 2.53
N PRO A 24 -19.63 -8.95 2.38
CA PRO A 24 -18.74 -8.48 3.45
C PRO A 24 -19.47 -8.22 4.77
N ALA A 25 -20.64 -7.57 4.72
CA ALA A 25 -21.47 -7.29 5.89
C ALA A 25 -21.90 -8.56 6.64
N GLN A 26 -22.35 -9.59 5.91
CA GLN A 26 -22.74 -10.87 6.51
C GLN A 26 -21.55 -11.62 7.10
N ALA A 27 -20.37 -11.54 6.46
CA ALA A 27 -19.16 -12.16 6.98
C ALA A 27 -18.72 -11.49 8.29
N LEU A 28 -18.78 -10.16 8.35
CA LEU A 28 -18.47 -9.37 9.55
C LEU A 28 -19.43 -9.70 10.69
N GLU A 29 -20.74 -9.60 10.46
CA GLU A 29 -21.78 -9.88 11.47
C GLU A 29 -21.62 -11.27 12.09
N ARG A 30 -21.37 -12.30 11.26
CA ARG A 30 -21.18 -13.68 11.76
C ARG A 30 -19.88 -13.83 12.56
N ALA A 31 -18.83 -13.11 12.19
CA ALA A 31 -17.59 -13.11 12.95
C ALA A 31 -17.76 -12.39 14.30
N GLU A 32 -18.55 -11.32 14.36
CA GLU A 32 -18.89 -10.65 15.61
C GLU A 32 -19.68 -11.59 16.54
N GLN A 33 -20.66 -12.33 16.00
CA GLN A 33 -21.51 -13.25 16.77
C GLN A 33 -20.75 -14.40 17.45
N SER A 34 -19.54 -14.74 16.98
CA SER A 34 -18.69 -15.73 17.66
C SER A 34 -17.81 -15.14 18.78
N LEU A 35 -17.80 -13.81 18.94
CA LEU A 35 -17.15 -13.13 20.05
C LEU A 35 -18.11 -13.00 21.24
N TYR A 36 -17.56 -13.02 22.45
CA TYR A 36 -18.34 -12.79 23.66
C TYR A 36 -18.46 -11.29 23.94
N GLY A 37 -19.69 -10.76 23.92
CA GLY A 37 -19.99 -9.35 24.18
C GLY A 37 -20.14 -8.51 22.92
N GLU A 38 -20.27 -7.20 23.09
CA GLU A 38 -20.33 -6.24 21.99
C GLU A 38 -18.92 -5.93 21.47
N VAL A 39 -18.76 -5.89 20.15
CA VAL A 39 -17.49 -5.57 19.50
C VAL A 39 -17.30 -4.05 19.48
N TYR A 40 -16.19 -3.58 20.04
CA TYR A 40 -15.81 -2.16 20.00
C TYR A 40 -14.75 -1.92 18.94
N TYR A 41 -15.11 -1.15 17.92
CA TYR A 41 -14.25 -0.87 16.76
C TYR A 41 -13.30 0.31 16.93
N GLY A 42 -13.39 1.07 18.02
CA GLY A 42 -12.57 2.29 18.20
C GLY A 42 -11.07 2.04 18.38
N LEU A 43 -10.61 0.79 18.38
CA LEU A 43 -9.20 0.40 18.39
C LEU A 43 -8.75 -0.30 17.10
N LEU A 44 -9.63 -0.37 16.08
CA LEU A 44 -9.27 -0.96 14.80
C LEU A 44 -8.26 -0.06 14.09
N ASP A 45 -7.05 -0.57 13.86
CA ASP A 45 -5.94 0.19 13.30
C ASP A 45 -5.45 -0.33 11.94
N LEU A 46 -5.90 -1.52 11.54
CA LEU A 46 -5.55 -2.12 10.26
C LEU A 46 -6.68 -3.00 9.72
N VAL A 47 -6.87 -2.97 8.39
CA VAL A 47 -7.71 -3.91 7.65
C VAL A 47 -6.97 -4.47 6.44
N ALA A 48 -7.19 -5.75 6.15
CA ALA A 48 -6.66 -6.42 4.97
C ALA A 48 -7.81 -6.93 4.08
N PHE A 49 -7.79 -6.53 2.82
CA PHE A 49 -8.77 -6.94 1.82
C PHE A 49 -8.32 -8.19 1.06
N PRO A 50 -9.26 -8.98 0.50
CA PRO A 50 -8.95 -10.14 -0.35
C PRO A 50 -8.05 -9.82 -1.55
N SER A 51 -7.30 -10.80 -2.03
CA SER A 51 -6.32 -10.61 -3.11
C SER A 51 -6.93 -10.26 -4.48
N ASP A 52 -8.19 -10.60 -4.67
CA ASP A 52 -9.00 -10.35 -5.87
C ASP A 52 -9.87 -9.10 -5.75
N THR A 53 -9.62 -8.25 -4.75
CA THR A 53 -10.39 -7.01 -4.53
C THR A 53 -10.26 -6.07 -5.72
N ASP A 54 -11.40 -5.71 -6.30
CA ASP A 54 -11.55 -4.63 -7.28
C ASP A 54 -12.01 -3.31 -6.61
N LEU A 55 -12.16 -2.25 -7.41
CA LEU A 55 -12.57 -0.94 -6.90
C LEU A 55 -13.94 -0.97 -6.21
N ALA A 56 -14.90 -1.73 -6.75
CA ALA A 56 -16.26 -1.81 -6.21
C ALA A 56 -16.25 -2.51 -4.85
N THR A 57 -15.57 -3.64 -4.75
CA THR A 57 -15.42 -4.44 -3.54
C THR A 57 -14.65 -3.66 -2.46
N ALA A 58 -13.57 -2.96 -2.83
CA ALA A 58 -12.81 -2.11 -1.90
C ALA A 58 -13.71 -1.03 -1.29
N ARG A 59 -14.60 -0.43 -2.08
CA ARG A 59 -15.55 0.60 -1.62
C ARG A 59 -16.68 0.03 -0.78
N GLU A 60 -17.21 -1.14 -1.13
CA GLU A 60 -18.23 -1.83 -0.34
C GLU A 60 -17.69 -2.15 1.06
N ILE A 61 -16.53 -2.80 1.14
CA ILE A 61 -15.87 -3.11 2.41
C ILE A 61 -15.51 -1.82 3.14
N GLY A 62 -14.99 -0.82 2.43
CA GLY A 62 -14.58 0.44 3.04
C GLY A 62 -15.76 1.20 3.67
N ALA A 63 -16.91 1.23 3.00
CA ALA A 63 -18.12 1.89 3.51
C ALA A 63 -18.67 1.15 4.73
N LEU A 64 -18.69 -0.18 4.69
CA LEU A 64 -19.07 -1.02 5.83
C LEU A 64 -18.21 -0.70 7.07
N LEU A 65 -16.90 -0.56 6.90
CA LEU A 65 -16.00 -0.22 8.01
C LEU A 65 -16.21 1.20 8.50
N TYR A 66 -16.45 2.15 7.60
CA TYR A 66 -16.72 3.53 7.95
C TYR A 66 -17.99 3.67 8.82
N ASP A 67 -19.03 2.90 8.52
CA ASP A 67 -20.29 2.92 9.27
C ASP A 67 -20.17 2.26 10.66
N ASN A 68 -19.39 1.17 10.77
CA ASN A 68 -19.26 0.40 12.00
C ASN A 68 -18.16 0.92 12.95
N ALA A 69 -17.06 1.47 12.41
CA ALA A 69 -15.91 1.90 13.19
C ALA A 69 -16.04 3.38 13.62
N GLN A 70 -17.03 3.70 14.45
CA GLN A 70 -17.25 5.05 14.96
C GLN A 70 -16.74 5.21 16.41
N PRO A 71 -15.98 6.28 16.74
CA PRO A 71 -15.50 7.33 15.84
C PRO A 71 -14.42 6.82 14.88
N ALA A 72 -14.44 7.28 13.62
CA ALA A 72 -13.57 6.82 12.53
C ALA A 72 -12.09 6.74 12.97
N PRO A 73 -11.53 5.54 13.18
CA PRO A 73 -10.14 5.39 13.57
C PRO A 73 -9.21 5.71 12.39
N GLU A 74 -7.95 6.03 12.68
CA GLU A 74 -6.88 6.01 11.68
C GLU A 74 -6.61 4.56 11.27
N LEU A 75 -7.37 4.10 10.27
CA LEU A 75 -7.35 2.72 9.79
C LEU A 75 -6.49 2.60 8.54
N SER A 76 -5.49 1.74 8.61
CA SER A 76 -4.65 1.39 7.46
C SER A 76 -5.24 0.25 6.64
N VAL A 77 -5.24 0.39 5.32
CA VAL A 77 -5.77 -0.59 4.39
C VAL A 77 -4.61 -1.28 3.65
N PHE A 78 -4.65 -2.61 3.61
CA PHE A 78 -3.79 -3.45 2.77
C PHE A 78 -4.64 -4.37 1.88
N ILE A 79 -4.08 -4.82 0.75
CA ILE A 79 -4.62 -5.93 -0.03
C ILE A 79 -3.71 -7.15 0.11
N LEU A 80 -4.27 -8.31 0.40
CA LEU A 80 -3.49 -9.53 0.53
C LEU A 80 -2.94 -10.00 -0.84
N ASN A 81 -1.82 -10.71 -0.83
CA ASN A 81 -1.38 -11.44 -2.02
C ASN A 81 -2.14 -12.77 -2.18
N THR A 82 -2.42 -13.42 -1.06
CA THR A 82 -3.15 -14.71 -1.01
C THR A 82 -4.01 -14.76 0.23
N VAL A 83 -5.11 -15.50 0.17
CA VAL A 83 -5.95 -15.80 1.34
C VAL A 83 -5.18 -16.77 2.27
N PRO A 84 -5.08 -16.48 3.59
CA PRO A 84 -4.50 -17.42 4.54
C PRO A 84 -5.22 -18.77 4.53
N LYS A 85 -4.49 -19.86 4.72
CA LYS A 85 -5.09 -21.20 4.81
C LYS A 85 -5.86 -21.36 6.11
N SER A 86 -5.38 -20.74 7.18
CA SER A 86 -6.04 -20.73 8.48
C SER A 86 -5.92 -19.36 9.14
N TRP A 87 -7.06 -18.67 9.29
CA TRP A 87 -7.09 -17.41 10.04
C TRP A 87 -6.66 -17.58 11.49
N ALA A 88 -7.03 -18.71 12.12
CA ALA A 88 -6.67 -19.00 13.52
C ALA A 88 -5.16 -19.19 13.73
N GLU A 89 -4.44 -19.71 12.74
CA GLU A 89 -3.00 -19.95 12.84
C GLU A 89 -2.18 -18.77 12.33
N GLU A 90 -2.63 -18.11 11.26
CA GLU A 90 -1.85 -17.12 10.52
C GLU A 90 -2.25 -15.68 10.83
N GLY A 91 -3.47 -15.44 11.34
CA GLY A 91 -4.04 -14.09 11.48
C GLY A 91 -3.21 -13.15 12.34
N SER A 92 -2.72 -13.61 13.49
CA SER A 92 -1.89 -12.80 14.38
C SER A 92 -0.54 -12.44 13.74
N THR A 93 0.12 -13.41 13.11
CA THR A 93 1.39 -13.20 12.41
C THR A 93 1.21 -12.26 11.21
N LEU A 94 0.13 -12.43 10.47
CA LEU A 94 -0.20 -11.57 9.32
C LEU A 94 -0.40 -10.11 9.75
N TYR A 95 -1.14 -9.87 10.83
CA TYR A 95 -1.29 -8.54 11.43
C TYR A 95 0.06 -7.94 11.80
N LEU A 96 0.89 -8.66 12.57
CA LEU A 96 2.20 -8.17 13.00
C LEU A 96 3.12 -7.86 11.82
N ASN A 97 3.10 -8.68 10.77
CA ASN A 97 3.90 -8.45 9.57
C ASN A 97 3.43 -7.20 8.81
N MET A 98 2.13 -6.96 8.69
CA MET A 98 1.63 -5.74 8.05
C MET A 98 1.97 -4.49 8.88
N LYS A 99 1.84 -4.53 10.21
CA LYS A 99 2.31 -3.44 11.09
C LYS A 99 3.82 -3.20 10.96
N ALA A 100 4.60 -4.26 10.78
CA ALA A 100 6.03 -4.14 10.49
C ALA A 100 6.27 -3.47 9.14
N SER A 101 5.52 -3.81 8.09
CA SER A 101 5.60 -3.14 6.79
C SER A 101 5.27 -1.65 6.88
N GLU A 102 4.20 -1.26 7.57
CA GLU A 102 3.89 0.16 7.82
C GLU A 102 5.05 0.88 8.53
N LYS A 103 5.64 0.23 9.54
CA LYS A 103 6.71 0.84 10.34
C LYS A 103 8.01 0.99 9.56
N ILE A 104 8.42 -0.06 8.85
CA ILE A 104 9.69 -0.14 8.11
C ILE A 104 9.64 0.76 6.88
N TYR A 105 8.57 0.64 6.08
CA TYR A 105 8.46 1.34 4.81
C TYR A 105 7.71 2.66 4.89
N LYS A 106 7.21 3.02 6.08
CA LYS A 106 6.37 4.22 6.29
C LYS A 106 5.19 4.28 5.31
N VAL A 107 4.74 3.11 4.86
CA VAL A 107 3.62 3.00 3.93
C VAL A 107 2.33 3.02 4.71
N HIS A 108 1.41 3.89 4.29
CA HIS A 108 0.11 4.05 4.93
C HIS A 108 -0.95 4.38 3.87
N CYS A 109 -2.07 3.67 3.92
CA CYS A 109 -3.25 3.96 3.13
C CYS A 109 -4.45 4.07 4.06
N GLY A 110 -4.88 5.27 4.37
CA GLY A 110 -6.05 5.51 5.21
C GLY A 110 -7.33 5.08 4.52
N LEU A 111 -8.32 4.60 5.29
CA LEU A 111 -9.63 4.19 4.77
C LEU A 111 -10.28 5.24 3.85
N GLN A 112 -10.15 6.53 4.17
CA GLN A 112 -10.69 7.63 3.38
C GLN A 112 -10.05 7.72 1.98
N GLN A 113 -8.81 7.25 1.80
CA GLN A 113 -8.13 7.30 0.50
C GLN A 113 -8.81 6.40 -0.54
N LEU A 114 -9.57 5.37 -0.12
CA LEU A 114 -10.40 4.54 -1.02
C LEU A 114 -11.49 5.34 -1.75
N PHE A 115 -11.87 6.49 -1.18
CA PHE A 115 -12.94 7.35 -1.68
C PHE A 115 -12.44 8.69 -2.21
N SER A 116 -11.12 8.94 -2.17
CA SER A 116 -10.52 10.22 -2.55
C SER A 116 -10.67 10.54 -4.04
N GLN A 117 -10.76 9.52 -4.89
CA GLN A 117 -10.94 9.65 -6.33
C GLN A 117 -12.13 8.84 -6.82
N LYS A 118 -12.81 9.33 -7.86
CA LYS A 118 -14.08 8.78 -8.35
C LYS A 118 -13.94 7.43 -9.05
N ASN A 119 -12.90 7.23 -9.84
CA ASN A 119 -12.76 6.07 -10.73
C ASN A 119 -11.50 5.24 -10.45
N VAL A 120 -10.79 5.51 -9.35
CA VAL A 120 -9.57 4.81 -9.02
C VAL A 120 -9.28 4.86 -7.52
N CYS A 121 -8.63 3.84 -6.98
CA CYS A 121 -7.90 3.94 -5.73
C CYS A 121 -6.59 3.15 -5.82
N ALA A 122 -5.63 3.54 -4.98
CA ALA A 122 -4.33 2.89 -4.91
C ALA A 122 -4.10 2.40 -3.48
N VAL A 123 -3.68 1.14 -3.32
CA VAL A 123 -3.62 0.48 -2.01
C VAL A 123 -2.35 -0.37 -1.90
N PRO A 124 -1.63 -0.32 -0.76
CA PRO A 124 -0.50 -1.20 -0.50
C PRO A 124 -0.94 -2.67 -0.47
N GLY A 125 -0.17 -3.52 -1.12
CA GLY A 125 -0.33 -4.97 -1.07
C GLY A 125 0.61 -5.60 -0.06
N TYR A 126 0.09 -6.50 0.79
CA TYR A 126 0.94 -7.30 1.67
C TYR A 126 1.78 -8.28 0.86
N ARG A 127 3.11 -8.23 1.06
CA ARG A 127 4.07 -9.15 0.47
C ARG A 127 4.75 -10.00 1.56
N PRO A 128 4.60 -11.34 1.52
CA PRO A 128 5.35 -12.22 2.41
C PRO A 128 6.86 -12.10 2.17
N GLY A 129 7.65 -12.09 3.25
CA GLY A 129 9.12 -12.05 3.17
C GLY A 129 9.74 -10.65 3.13
N GLY A 130 8.92 -9.59 3.21
CA GLY A 130 9.39 -8.20 3.28
C GLY A 130 8.99 -7.38 2.06
N GLY A 131 9.14 -6.06 2.16
CA GLY A 131 8.60 -5.10 1.20
C GLY A 131 7.08 -4.97 1.29
N TYR A 132 6.52 -4.41 0.23
CA TYR A 132 5.10 -4.38 -0.06
C TYR A 132 4.91 -4.31 -1.58
N ASP A 133 3.77 -4.80 -2.06
CA ASP A 133 3.32 -4.54 -3.43
C ASP A 133 2.53 -3.24 -3.46
N PHE A 134 2.21 -2.74 -4.64
CA PHE A 134 1.29 -1.60 -4.76
C PHE A 134 0.21 -1.93 -5.78
N LEU A 135 -1.05 -1.73 -5.43
CA LEU A 135 -2.16 -2.06 -6.31
C LEU A 135 -2.87 -0.80 -6.78
N LEU A 136 -3.21 -0.79 -8.07
CA LEU A 136 -4.10 0.19 -8.68
C LEU A 136 -5.43 -0.47 -9.00
N LEU A 137 -6.50 0.01 -8.38
CA LEU A 137 -7.87 -0.46 -8.59
C LEU A 137 -8.61 0.61 -9.39
N ALA A 138 -8.72 0.42 -10.72
CA ALA A 138 -9.44 1.32 -11.60
C ALA A 138 -10.86 0.81 -11.91
N GLU A 139 -11.78 1.74 -12.19
CA GLU A 139 -13.16 1.41 -12.52
C GLU A 139 -13.24 0.64 -13.83
N ASN A 140 -13.92 -0.51 -13.82
CA ASN A 140 -14.10 -1.43 -14.96
C ASN A 140 -12.81 -2.07 -15.51
N GLU A 141 -11.69 -1.95 -14.81
CA GLU A 141 -10.41 -2.55 -15.20
C GLU A 141 -9.93 -3.55 -14.14
N PRO A 142 -9.21 -4.62 -14.54
CA PRO A 142 -8.55 -5.50 -13.58
C PRO A 142 -7.56 -4.74 -12.69
N ALA A 143 -7.44 -5.17 -11.44
CA ALA A 143 -6.43 -4.64 -10.53
C ALA A 143 -5.02 -4.85 -11.10
N ILE A 144 -4.23 -3.78 -11.15
CA ILE A 144 -2.83 -3.85 -11.57
C ILE A 144 -1.96 -3.91 -10.32
N ARG A 145 -1.08 -4.91 -10.22
CA ARG A 145 -0.17 -5.10 -9.08
C ARG A 145 1.26 -4.80 -9.49
N TYR A 146 1.83 -3.78 -8.87
CA TYR A 146 3.22 -3.37 -9.02
C TYR A 146 4.10 -4.01 -7.97
N THR A 147 5.37 -4.17 -8.32
CA THR A 147 6.38 -4.79 -7.47
C THR A 147 7.66 -3.97 -7.45
N GLY A 148 8.50 -4.14 -6.43
CA GLY A 148 9.84 -3.57 -6.42
C GLY A 148 9.89 -2.07 -6.07
N VAL A 149 11.09 -1.50 -6.11
CA VAL A 149 11.31 -0.08 -5.79
C VAL A 149 10.88 0.79 -6.97
N GLU A 150 11.19 0.33 -8.18
CA GLU A 150 11.01 0.98 -9.47
C GLU A 150 9.54 1.27 -9.81
N GLU A 151 8.60 0.41 -9.39
CA GLU A 151 7.17 0.60 -9.64
C GLU A 151 6.38 0.72 -8.34
N ALA A 152 6.42 -0.27 -7.44
CA ALA A 152 5.53 -0.28 -6.27
C ALA A 152 5.81 0.87 -5.31
N GLN A 153 7.07 1.04 -4.90
CA GLN A 153 7.41 2.10 -3.96
C GLN A 153 7.39 3.48 -4.61
N LEU A 154 7.81 3.58 -5.88
CA LEU A 154 7.66 4.82 -6.65
C LEU A 154 6.18 5.25 -6.74
N ALA A 155 5.28 4.34 -7.09
CA ALA A 155 3.85 4.62 -7.15
C ALA A 155 3.29 5.02 -5.78
N ALA A 156 3.73 4.38 -4.69
CA ALA A 156 3.33 4.74 -3.34
C ALA A 156 3.82 6.15 -2.94
N VAL A 157 5.04 6.54 -3.33
CA VAL A 157 5.56 7.91 -3.15
C VAL A 157 4.70 8.91 -3.95
N LEU A 158 4.39 8.60 -5.21
CA LEU A 158 3.57 9.47 -6.06
C LEU A 158 2.13 9.63 -5.54
N CYS A 159 1.57 8.59 -4.92
CA CYS A 159 0.28 8.63 -4.24
C CYS A 159 0.33 9.30 -2.85
N GLY A 160 1.50 9.73 -2.38
CA GLY A 160 1.67 10.29 -1.03
C GLY A 160 1.46 9.29 0.10
N GLN A 161 1.56 7.99 -0.19
CA GLN A 161 1.35 6.91 0.79
C GLN A 161 2.63 6.47 1.49
N THR A 162 3.80 6.93 1.03
CA THR A 162 5.07 6.81 1.75
C THR A 162 6.00 7.97 1.40
N SER A 163 7.01 8.19 2.23
CA SER A 163 8.13 9.09 1.98
C SER A 163 9.48 8.35 2.01
N VAL A 164 9.48 7.03 1.83
CA VAL A 164 10.66 6.18 1.94
C VAL A 164 10.76 5.24 0.74
N LEU A 165 11.95 5.17 0.15
CA LEU A 165 12.37 4.06 -0.70
C LEU A 165 13.30 3.16 0.10
N ASN A 166 12.94 1.90 0.28
CA ASN A 166 13.75 0.90 0.97
C ASN A 166 13.53 -0.46 0.31
N GLY A 167 14.52 -0.93 -0.44
CA GLY A 167 14.41 -2.20 -1.14
C GLY A 167 15.59 -2.48 -2.04
N THR A 168 15.45 -3.53 -2.84
CA THR A 168 16.46 -3.91 -3.82
C THR A 168 16.11 -3.39 -5.21
N PHE A 169 17.15 -3.16 -5.99
CA PHE A 169 17.11 -2.70 -7.37
C PHE A 169 18.20 -3.44 -8.17
N ALA A 170 18.31 -3.21 -9.48
CA ALA A 170 19.26 -3.93 -10.35
C ALA A 170 19.08 -5.45 -10.30
N PHE A 171 17.83 -5.93 -10.40
CA PHE A 171 17.45 -7.35 -10.28
C PHE A 171 17.93 -8.01 -8.98
N GLY A 172 17.87 -7.27 -7.86
CA GLY A 172 18.28 -7.78 -6.56
C GLY A 172 19.78 -7.69 -6.26
N LYS A 173 20.57 -7.12 -7.17
CA LYS A 173 22.03 -7.00 -7.03
C LYS A 173 22.48 -5.77 -6.27
N ALA A 174 21.57 -4.84 -6.00
CA ALA A 174 21.83 -3.65 -5.21
C ALA A 174 20.66 -3.36 -4.27
N ALA A 175 20.93 -2.60 -3.21
CA ALA A 175 19.92 -2.11 -2.27
C ALA A 175 20.00 -0.60 -2.14
N CYS A 176 18.84 0.04 -1.98
CA CYS A 176 18.73 1.46 -1.66
C CYS A 176 17.89 1.66 -0.39
N GLU A 177 18.31 2.61 0.42
CA GLU A 177 17.49 3.25 1.45
C GLU A 177 17.57 4.76 1.24
N ALA A 178 16.42 5.43 1.14
CA ALA A 178 16.34 6.87 0.93
C ALA A 178 15.02 7.42 1.43
N LYS A 179 15.02 8.69 1.84
CA LYS A 179 13.80 9.49 1.97
C LYS A 179 13.43 10.07 0.61
N ALA A 180 12.16 10.04 0.26
CA ALA A 180 11.66 10.45 -1.04
C ALA A 180 10.65 11.60 -0.93
N TYR A 181 10.78 12.60 -1.79
CA TYR A 181 9.86 13.72 -1.93
C TYR A 181 9.61 14.04 -3.40
N ILE A 182 8.38 14.46 -3.71
CA ILE A 182 7.98 14.83 -5.07
C ILE A 182 7.76 16.33 -5.16
N ILE A 183 8.29 16.93 -6.22
CA ILE A 183 7.95 18.27 -6.66
C ILE A 183 7.48 18.18 -8.11
N ALA A 184 6.29 18.70 -8.40
CA ALA A 184 5.82 18.84 -9.77
C ALA A 184 6.15 20.26 -10.28
N ASP A 185 6.87 20.34 -11.38
CA ASP A 185 7.21 21.59 -12.08
C ASP A 185 6.85 21.48 -13.56
N GLY A 186 5.71 22.03 -13.93
CA GLY A 186 5.13 21.84 -15.26
C GLY A 186 4.85 20.36 -15.53
N ASN A 187 5.52 19.80 -16.53
CA ASN A 187 5.45 18.37 -16.87
C ASN A 187 6.61 17.57 -16.26
N GLU A 188 7.55 18.21 -15.55
CA GLU A 188 8.63 17.51 -14.88
C GLU A 188 8.18 17.11 -13.47
N ILE A 189 8.23 15.82 -13.17
CA ILE A 189 8.09 15.30 -11.81
C ILE A 189 9.50 15.10 -11.27
N GLN A 190 9.88 15.89 -10.28
CA GLN A 190 11.17 15.79 -9.61
C GLN A 190 11.04 14.89 -8.39
N LEU A 191 11.70 13.74 -8.43
CA LEU A 191 11.86 12.85 -7.28
C LEU A 191 13.19 13.18 -6.60
N HIS A 192 13.09 13.77 -5.42
CA HIS A 192 14.23 14.09 -4.56
C HIS A 192 14.46 12.93 -3.58
N LEU A 193 15.60 12.26 -3.72
CA LEU A 193 16.08 11.22 -2.81
C LEU A 193 17.14 11.81 -1.88
N ARG A 194 16.89 11.74 -0.58
CA ARG A 194 17.75 12.27 0.49
C ARG A 194 18.15 11.18 1.47
N ASP A 195 19.22 11.43 2.20
CA ASP A 195 19.80 10.49 3.17
C ASP A 195 20.09 9.13 2.51
N VAL A 196 20.59 9.15 1.28
CA VAL A 196 20.64 7.96 0.42
C VAL A 196 21.79 7.04 0.81
N THR A 197 21.44 5.80 1.13
CA THR A 197 22.38 4.69 1.29
C THR A 197 22.22 3.72 0.12
N LEU A 198 23.28 3.55 -0.68
CA LEU A 198 23.32 2.59 -1.77
C LEU A 198 24.37 1.51 -1.49
N THR A 199 23.97 0.25 -1.63
CA THR A 199 24.82 -0.90 -1.32
C THR A 199 24.81 -1.87 -2.50
N ALA A 200 26.00 -2.21 -3.02
CA ALA A 200 26.14 -3.35 -3.92
C ALA A 200 26.04 -4.65 -3.12
N LEU A 201 25.13 -5.53 -3.53
CA LEU A 201 24.92 -6.84 -2.91
C LEU A 201 25.63 -7.96 -3.69
N ASP A 202 26.05 -7.67 -4.91
CA ASP A 202 26.71 -8.58 -5.82
C ASP A 202 28.01 -7.95 -6.36
N SER A 203 29.07 -8.74 -6.48
CA SER A 203 30.39 -8.27 -6.93
C SER A 203 30.43 -7.86 -8.40
N SER A 204 29.42 -8.19 -9.19
CA SER A 204 29.27 -7.74 -10.58
C SER A 204 28.79 -6.29 -10.72
N VAL A 205 28.36 -5.65 -9.63
CA VAL A 205 27.87 -4.26 -9.63
C VAL A 205 28.92 -3.34 -9.03
N GLU A 206 29.48 -2.47 -9.86
CA GLU A 206 30.43 -1.45 -9.42
C GLU A 206 29.74 -0.41 -8.53
N PRO A 207 30.24 -0.12 -7.32
CA PRO A 207 29.61 0.85 -6.41
C PRO A 207 29.41 2.25 -7.01
N SER A 208 30.28 2.66 -7.93
CA SER A 208 30.19 3.94 -8.64
C SER A 208 28.99 4.03 -9.61
N SER A 209 28.46 2.88 -10.05
CA SER A 209 27.32 2.80 -10.98
C SER A 209 25.96 2.81 -10.29
N LEU A 210 25.91 2.63 -8.97
CA LEU A 210 24.66 2.45 -8.22
C LEU A 210 23.69 3.62 -8.40
N LYS A 211 24.20 4.86 -8.38
CA LYS A 211 23.35 6.07 -8.56
C LYS A 211 22.68 6.07 -9.93
N SER A 212 23.44 5.87 -11.01
CA SER A 212 22.89 5.90 -12.36
C SER A 212 21.96 4.74 -12.64
N LEU A 213 22.25 3.55 -12.09
CA LEU A 213 21.37 2.39 -12.19
C LEU A 213 20.02 2.65 -11.52
N LEU A 214 20.02 3.15 -10.27
CA LEU A 214 18.79 3.47 -9.56
C LEU A 214 17.97 4.55 -10.29
N GLN A 215 18.61 5.60 -10.78
CA GLN A 215 17.94 6.65 -11.56
C GLN A 215 17.27 6.06 -12.80
N GLN A 216 17.99 5.23 -13.56
CA GLN A 216 17.47 4.62 -14.78
C GLN A 216 16.28 3.71 -14.51
N GLU A 217 16.34 2.87 -13.47
CA GLU A 217 15.24 1.97 -13.11
C GLU A 217 14.00 2.74 -12.66
N LEU A 218 14.16 3.76 -11.81
CA LEU A 218 13.04 4.62 -11.39
C LEU A 218 12.41 5.37 -12.57
N GLN A 219 13.22 5.87 -13.50
CA GLN A 219 12.71 6.55 -14.70
C GLN A 219 11.99 5.60 -15.65
N THR A 220 12.49 4.37 -15.79
CA THR A 220 11.85 3.32 -16.59
C THR A 220 10.52 2.90 -15.96
N GLY A 221 10.52 2.61 -14.65
CA GLY A 221 9.32 2.28 -13.89
C GLY A 221 8.27 3.39 -13.94
N PHE A 222 8.68 4.66 -13.86
CA PHE A 222 7.76 5.79 -14.06
C PHE A 222 7.09 5.78 -15.43
N ALA A 223 7.85 5.56 -16.50
CA ALA A 223 7.31 5.51 -17.85
C ALA A 223 6.33 4.35 -18.03
N ASP A 224 6.59 3.21 -17.37
CA ASP A 224 5.69 2.06 -17.36
C ASP A 224 4.41 2.34 -16.55
N LEU A 225 4.53 2.96 -15.37
CA LEU A 225 3.38 3.41 -14.57
C LEU A 225 2.47 4.35 -15.38
N GLN A 226 3.04 5.36 -16.05
CA GLN A 226 2.27 6.28 -16.88
C GLN A 226 1.55 5.58 -18.04
N ARG A 227 2.22 4.64 -18.70
CA ARG A 227 1.62 3.86 -19.80
C ARG A 227 0.42 3.06 -19.30
N GLN A 228 0.55 2.40 -18.15
CA GLN A 228 -0.50 1.58 -17.56
C GLN A 228 -1.69 2.42 -17.09
N MET A 229 -1.45 3.59 -16.48
CA MET A 229 -2.52 4.53 -16.12
C MET A 229 -3.28 5.05 -17.34
N GLN A 230 -2.56 5.38 -18.41
CA GLN A 230 -3.18 5.85 -19.65
C GLN A 230 -4.09 4.77 -20.27
N GLN A 231 -3.66 3.52 -20.25
CA GLN A 231 -4.46 2.38 -20.70
C GLN A 231 -5.70 2.20 -19.83
N ALA A 232 -5.56 2.31 -18.51
CA ALA A 232 -6.67 2.20 -17.56
C ALA A 232 -7.59 3.43 -17.51
N GLY A 233 -7.26 4.52 -18.22
CA GLY A 233 -8.02 5.76 -18.19
C GLY A 233 -8.09 6.43 -16.79
N ALA A 234 -7.11 6.14 -15.93
CA ALA A 234 -7.07 6.58 -14.54
C ALA A 234 -5.95 7.60 -14.29
N ASP A 235 -6.06 8.36 -13.19
CA ASP A 235 -5.04 9.32 -12.75
C ASP A 235 -4.76 9.22 -11.23
N PRO A 236 -4.30 8.05 -10.73
CA PRO A 236 -4.03 7.85 -9.31
C PRO A 236 -3.03 8.87 -8.70
N PHE A 237 -2.16 9.45 -9.51
CA PHE A 237 -1.11 10.39 -9.08
C PHE A 237 -1.51 11.86 -9.22
N HIS A 238 -2.76 12.13 -9.61
CA HIS A 238 -3.35 13.45 -9.78
C HIS A 238 -2.68 14.35 -10.84
N PHE A 239 -1.87 13.81 -11.76
CA PHE A 239 -1.11 14.62 -12.72
C PHE A 239 -2.00 15.51 -13.61
N ARG A 240 -3.20 15.04 -13.97
CA ARG A 240 -4.17 15.86 -14.71
C ARG A 240 -4.64 17.04 -13.88
N PHE A 241 -4.89 16.84 -12.60
CA PHE A 241 -5.24 17.92 -11.68
C PHE A 241 -4.10 18.93 -11.56
N TRP A 242 -2.86 18.47 -11.38
CA TRP A 242 -1.68 19.34 -11.32
C TRP A 242 -1.52 20.19 -12.60
N GLN A 243 -1.61 19.57 -13.77
CA GLN A 243 -1.50 20.29 -15.05
C GLN A 243 -2.67 21.24 -15.27
N ALA A 244 -3.90 20.86 -14.91
CA ALA A 244 -5.06 21.74 -14.98
C ALA A 244 -4.88 22.99 -14.10
N CYS A 245 -4.24 22.86 -12.94
CA CYS A 245 -3.90 23.99 -12.08
C CYS A 245 -2.84 24.93 -12.71
N LEU A 246 -1.88 24.39 -13.46
CA LEU A 246 -0.79 25.17 -14.07
C LEU A 246 -1.16 25.80 -15.42
N TYR A 247 -1.88 25.07 -16.26
CA TYR A 247 -2.15 25.43 -17.65
C TYR A 247 -3.63 25.69 -17.96
N GLY A 248 -4.52 25.48 -16.98
CA GLY A 248 -5.96 25.64 -17.10
C GLY A 248 -6.70 24.33 -17.39
N PRO A 249 -8.00 24.24 -17.05
CA PRO A 249 -8.78 22.99 -17.10
C PRO A 249 -9.01 22.43 -18.52
N GLU A 250 -8.94 23.28 -19.54
CA GLU A 250 -9.12 22.90 -20.95
C GLU A 250 -7.79 22.57 -21.65
N SER A 251 -6.67 22.61 -20.93
CA SER A 251 -5.37 22.28 -21.50
C SER A 251 -5.30 20.79 -21.84
N ALA A 252 -4.72 20.48 -23.01
CA ALA A 252 -4.48 19.10 -23.38
C ALA A 252 -3.44 18.49 -22.42
N PHE A 253 -3.74 17.31 -21.88
CA PHE A 253 -2.82 16.58 -21.01
C PHE A 253 -1.51 16.30 -21.74
N GLN A 254 -0.39 16.58 -21.08
CA GLN A 254 0.95 16.32 -21.57
C GLN A 254 1.59 15.22 -20.72
N SER A 255 2.28 14.27 -21.33
CA SER A 255 2.97 13.23 -20.55
C SER A 255 4.05 13.85 -19.69
N SER A 256 4.00 13.57 -18.39
CA SER A 256 5.05 13.99 -17.45
C SER A 256 6.34 13.18 -17.65
N VAL A 257 7.48 13.71 -17.20
CA VAL A 257 8.77 13.00 -17.20
C VAL A 257 9.34 13.00 -15.79
N LEU A 258 9.91 11.86 -15.36
CA LEU A 258 10.57 11.77 -14.06
C LEU A 258 12.02 12.23 -14.14
N LYS A 259 12.39 13.16 -13.27
CA LYS A 259 13.77 13.54 -12.98
C LYS A 259 14.12 13.10 -11.57
N VAL A 260 15.12 12.24 -11.45
CA VAL A 260 15.58 11.72 -10.16
C VAL A 260 16.81 12.49 -9.69
N LEU A 261 16.69 13.13 -8.54
CA LEU A 261 17.74 13.92 -7.89
C LEU A 261 18.18 13.17 -6.64
N ILE A 262 19.46 12.79 -6.59
CA ILE A 262 20.04 11.99 -5.50
C ILE A 262 21.08 12.84 -4.79
N ASP A 263 20.72 13.31 -3.59
CA ASP A 263 21.57 14.14 -2.73
C ASP A 263 22.29 13.30 -1.67
#